data_AF-A0ABD0RUP3-F1
#
_entry.id   AF-A0ABD0RUP3-F1
#
_cell.length_a   1.000
_cell.length_b   1.000
_cell.length_c   1.000
_cell.angle_alpha   90.00
_cell.angle_beta   90.00
_cell.angle_gamma   90.00
#
_symmetry.space_group_name_H-M   'P 1'
#
loop_
_entity.id
_entity.type
_entity.pdbx_description
1 polymer ?
#
loop_
_entity_poly.entity_id
_entity_poly.type
_entity_poly.pdbx_seq_one_letter_code
_entity_poly.pdbx_strand_id
1 'polypeptide(L)' 'MMVFLAVLLSVVLVNGCSQDEDMPVDCSKVYKSGQTVSGIYSIYPTGDFPVWVYCEMISDGNDEDNGGWT' A
#
# COMPACT_ATOMS: atom_id res chain seq x y z
N MET A 1 5.66 -29.36 27.65
CA MET A 1 4.40 -28.85 27.07
C MET A 1 4.44 -27.35 26.81
N MET A 2 4.87 -26.51 27.77
CA MET A 2 4.97 -25.04 27.56
C MET A 2 6.08 -24.61 26.58
N VAL A 3 7.12 -25.43 26.41
CA VAL A 3 8.25 -25.14 25.51
C VAL A 3 7.82 -25.14 24.04
N PHE A 4 6.91 -26.05 23.66
CA PHE A 4 6.36 -26.10 22.29
C PHE A 4 5.47 -24.89 22.00
N LEU A 5 4.65 -24.47 22.97
CA LEU A 5 3.83 -23.26 22.87
C LEU A 5 4.71 -22.01 22.70
N ALA A 6 5.79 -21.89 23.49
CA ALA A 6 6.73 -20.78 23.37
C ALA A 6 7.45 -20.75 22.02
N VAL A 7 7.85 -21.90 21.47
CA VAL A 7 8.48 -21.99 20.14
C VAL A 7 7.49 -21.59 19.03
N LEU A 8 6.24 -22.05 19.11
CA LEU A 8 5.19 -21.68 18.14
C LEU A 8 4.89 -20.17 18.19
N LEU A 9 4.80 -19.59 19.39
CA LEU A 9 4.64 -18.15 19.58
C LEU A 9 5.80 -17.35 18.97
N SER A 10 7.04 -17.78 19.18
CA SER A 10 8.22 -17.12 18.61
C SER A 10 8.24 -17.17 17.08
N VAL A 11 7.83 -18.29 16.46
CA VAL A 11 7.77 -18.41 14.99
C VAL A 11 6.69 -17.48 14.40
N VAL A 12 5.54 -17.35 15.06
CA VAL A 12 4.46 -16.46 14.62
C VAL A 12 4.87 -14.98 14.69
N LEU A 13 5.62 -14.58 15.73
CA LEU A 13 6.06 -13.20 15.91
C LEU A 13 7.18 -12.79 14.93
N VAL A 14 8.04 -13.72 14.51
CA VAL A 14 9.15 -13.44 13.58
C VAL A 14 8.66 -13.32 12.13
N ASN A 15 7.58 -14.00 11.76
CA ASN A 15 7.03 -13.97 10.39
C ASN A 15 6.15 -12.73 10.11
N GLY A 16 5.93 -11.85 11.09
CA GLY A 16 4.97 -10.75 11.00
C GLY A 16 5.49 -9.41 10.49
N CYS A 17 6.80 -9.25 10.29
CA CYS A 17 7.40 -7.94 10.00
C CYS A 17 8.28 -7.89 8.75
N SER A 18 7.96 -8.66 7.73
CA SER A 18 8.51 -8.45 6.37
C SER A 18 7.49 -7.69 5.54
N GLN A 19 7.15 -6.47 5.98
CA GLN A 19 6.58 -5.49 5.07
C GLN A 19 7.79 -4.90 4.34
N ASP A 20 8.23 -5.55 3.27
CA ASP A 20 8.73 -4.77 2.14
C ASP A 20 7.53 -3.91 1.73
N GLU A 21 7.40 -2.74 2.34
CA GLU A 21 6.46 -1.72 1.92
C GLU A 21 6.90 -1.35 0.51
N ASP A 22 6.39 -2.06 -0.49
CA ASP A 22 6.49 -1.68 -1.90
C ASP A 22 5.85 -0.30 -2.00
N MET A 23 6.69 0.72 -1.82
CA MET A 23 6.26 2.10 -1.79
C MET A 23 5.51 2.40 -3.09
N PRO A 24 4.32 3.02 -3.03
CA PRO A 24 3.47 3.15 -4.20
C PRO A 24 4.17 4.00 -5.25
N VAL A 25 4.49 3.40 -6.40
CA VAL A 25 5.20 4.09 -7.49
C VAL A 25 4.31 5.10 -8.23
N ASP A 26 2.99 4.94 -8.14
CA ASP A 26 1.98 5.77 -8.78
C ASP A 26 0.64 5.75 -8.01
N CYS A 27 -0.29 6.63 -8.39
CA CYS A 27 -1.63 6.71 -7.79
C CYS A 27 -2.46 5.43 -7.97
N SER A 28 -2.17 4.60 -8.97
CA SER A 28 -2.85 3.30 -9.15
C SER A 28 -2.48 2.30 -8.07
N LYS A 29 -1.23 2.33 -7.59
CA LYS A 29 -0.77 1.53 -6.45
C LYS A 29 -1.37 2.02 -5.15
N VAL A 30 -1.48 3.34 -4.98
CA VAL A 30 -2.19 3.95 -3.86
C VAL A 30 -3.67 3.52 -3.87
N TYR A 31 -4.34 3.56 -5.02
CA TYR A 31 -5.72 3.09 -5.16
C TYR A 31 -5.88 1.61 -4.80
N LYS A 32 -4.99 0.75 -5.32
CA LYS A 32 -4.98 -0.70 -5.04
C LYS A 32 -4.67 -1.05 -3.58
N SER A 33 -4.08 -0.15 -2.80
CA SER A 33 -3.90 -0.34 -1.35
C SER A 33 -5.16 -0.04 -0.53
N GLY A 34 -6.26 0.32 -1.18
CA GLY A 34 -7.55 0.60 -0.55
C GLY A 34 -7.80 2.09 -0.29
N GLN A 35 -6.90 2.98 -0.75
CA GLN A 35 -7.11 4.42 -0.68
C GLN A 35 -8.00 4.88 -1.84
N THR A 36 -9.29 5.06 -1.56
CA THR A 36 -10.30 5.37 -2.58
C THR A 36 -10.82 6.81 -2.53
N VAL A 37 -10.18 7.67 -1.73
CA VAL A 37 -10.56 9.09 -1.58
C VAL A 37 -9.58 9.95 -2.38
N SER A 38 -10.08 10.84 -3.23
CA SER A 38 -9.20 11.76 -3.96
C SER A 38 -8.48 12.72 -3.00
N GLY A 39 -7.20 12.98 -3.23
CA GLY A 39 -6.39 13.76 -2.30
C GLY A 39 -4.92 13.81 -2.67
N ILE A 40 -4.10 14.47 -1.84
CA ILE A 40 -2.66 14.53 -2.05
C ILE A 40 -2.00 13.31 -1.39
N TYR A 41 -1.23 12.55 -2.17
CA TYR A 41 -0.51 11.36 -1.72
C TYR A 41 0.97 11.46 -2.06
N SER A 42 1.80 10.78 -1.27
CA SER A 42 3.21 10.56 -1.57
C SER A 42 3.38 9.30 -2.41
N ILE A 43 4.02 9.42 -3.57
CA ILE A 43 4.42 8.30 -4.43
C ILE A 43 5.95 8.26 -4.60
N TYR A 44 6.50 7.10 -4.96
CA TYR A 44 7.95 6.88 -5.13
C TYR A 44 8.26 6.35 -6.54
N PRO A 45 8.16 7.17 -7.60
CA PRO A 45 8.32 6.70 -8.98
C PRO A 45 9.71 6.13 -9.26
N THR A 46 10.74 6.64 -8.57
CA THR A 46 12.13 6.20 -8.68
C THR A 46 12.60 5.41 -7.44
N GLY A 47 11.71 5.06 -6.52
CA GLY A 47 12.02 4.32 -5.29
C GLY A 47 12.65 5.15 -4.17
N ASP A 48 13.57 6.07 -4.47
CA ASP A 48 14.39 6.71 -3.43
C ASP A 48 13.76 7.95 -2.78
N PHE A 49 13.00 8.74 -3.56
CA PHE A 49 12.48 10.04 -3.12
C PHE A 49 10.98 10.15 -3.36
N PRO A 50 10.20 10.59 -2.34
CA PRO A 50 8.78 10.79 -2.51
C PRO A 50 8.47 12.05 -3.32
N VAL A 51 7.43 11.97 -4.14
CA VAL A 51 6.78 13.11 -4.79
C VAL A 51 5.35 13.19 -4.28
N TRP A 52 4.89 14.39 -3.92
CA TRP A 52 3.52 14.65 -3.53
C TRP A 52 2.69 15.01 -4.75
N VAL A 53 1.68 14.19 -5.07
CA VAL A 53 0.80 14.38 -6.22
C VAL A 53 -0.65 14.36 -5.76
N TYR A 54 -1.52 15.05 -6.49
CA TYR A 54 -2.95 14.86 -6.31
C TYR A 54 -3.33 13.56 -7.02
N CYS A 55 -3.94 12.62 -6.30
CA CYS A 55 -4.51 11.43 -6.90
C CYS A 55 -6.03 11.56 -6.98
N GLU A 56 -6.57 11.42 -8.17
CA GLU A 56 -8.01 11.31 -8.42
C GLU A 56 -8.41 9.82 -8.30
N MET A 57 -9.00 9.47 -7.16
CA MET A 57 -9.38 8.10 -6.81
C MET A 57 -10.83 7.76 -7.16
N ILE A 58 -11.63 8.80 -7.40
CA ILE A 58 -13.03 8.69 -7.81
C ILE A 58 -13.05 9.02 -9.30
N SER A 59 -13.56 8.12 -10.12
CA SER A 59 -13.80 8.42 -11.53
C SER A 59 -15.16 9.08 -11.72
N ASP A 60 -15.20 10.07 -12.61
CA ASP A 60 -16.43 10.73 -13.04
C ASP A 60 -17.20 9.92 -14.12
N GLY A 61 -16.75 8.70 -14.44
CA GLY A 61 -17.12 7.94 -15.64
C GLY A 61 -17.50 6.47 -15.40
N ASN A 62 -17.84 5.79 -16.50
CA ASN A 62 -18.22 4.39 -16.62
C ASN A 62 -17.20 3.42 -15.99
N ASP A 63 -17.65 2.24 -15.57
CA ASP A 63 -16.93 1.20 -14.79
C ASP A 63 -15.52 0.78 -15.29
N GLU A 64 -15.10 1.26 -16.47
CA GLU A 64 -13.76 1.08 -17.03
C GLU A 64 -12.75 2.10 -16.49
N ASP A 65 -13.21 3.28 -16.07
CA ASP A 65 -12.41 4.31 -15.41
C ASP A 65 -12.24 3.92 -13.94
N ASN A 66 -11.25 3.07 -13.66
CA ASN A 66 -10.82 2.81 -12.30
C ASN A 66 -9.97 4.01 -11.86
N GLY A 67 -10.28 4.65 -10.73
CA GLY A 67 -9.50 5.77 -10.20
C GLY A 67 -8.02 5.44 -9.96
N GLY A 68 -7.28 6.39 -9.39
CA GLY A 68 -5.82 6.29 -9.25
C GLY A 68 -5.08 7.04 -10.35
N TRP A 69 -5.65 8.16 -10.81
CA TRP A 69 -5.02 9.08 -11.77
C TRP A 69 -4.21 10.15 -11.06
N THR A 70 -3.15 10.65 -11.70
CA THR A 70 -2.30 11.77 -11.23
C THR A 70 -2.69 13.09 -11.88
#